data_AF-A0A8R2JS68-F1
#
_entry.id   AF-A0A8R2JS68-F1
#
_cell.length_a   1.000
_cell.length_b   1.000
_cell.length_c   1.000
_cell.angle_alpha   90.00
_cell.angle_beta   90.00
_cell.angle_gamma   90.00
#
_symmetry.space_group_name_H-M   'P 1'
#
loop_
_entity.id
_entity.type
_entity.pdbx_description
1 polymer ?
#
loop_
_entity_poly.entity_id
_entity_poly.type
_entity_poly.pdbx_seq_one_letter_code
_entity_poly.pdbx_strand_id
1 'polypeptide(L)'
;MYYSWLYNNYVNYLNSDKDKATMLTNKLNHKDLEHVLQAHHESFKPYRDETIQFWNERTKLVSGKAAKSDFSAFDQPTLLQIDQIMADKTKLIERTQIKRSKYCIVGNPESINTDVDQEIFDDDDFYHKLLRDYIENKTADIIDSSQLEKQWLQLQKLRSKMKRKVDTRSTKGRKLRYTVHTKLMNFMAPNDQSSWSDEAKQDLYNSLFGKKNTG
;
A
#
# COMPACT_ATOMS: atom_id res chain seq x y z
N MET A 1 22.16 36.96 -6.40
CA MET A 1 20.99 37.44 -5.63
C MET A 1 20.01 36.31 -5.29
N TYR A 2 19.57 35.46 -6.22
CA TYR A 2 18.61 34.36 -5.95
C TYR A 2 19.10 33.30 -4.93
N TYR A 3 20.34 32.82 -5.04
CA TYR A 3 20.92 31.86 -4.09
C TYR A 3 21.01 32.40 -2.66
N SER A 4 21.29 33.69 -2.50
CA SER A 4 21.33 34.34 -1.18
C SER A 4 19.93 34.50 -0.60
N TRP A 5 18.91 34.72 -1.43
CA TRP A 5 17.52 34.82 -1.00
C TRP A 5 16.95 33.45 -0.59
N LEU A 6 17.15 32.40 -1.39
CA LEU A 6 16.75 31.02 -1.02
C LEU A 6 17.47 30.53 0.25
N TYR A 7 18.76 30.82 0.38
CA TYR A 7 19.53 30.50 1.57
C TYR A 7 19.00 31.24 2.80
N ASN A 8 18.71 32.53 2.68
CA ASN A 8 18.11 33.30 3.77
C ASN A 8 16.71 32.81 4.13
N ASN A 9 15.89 32.41 3.15
CA ASN A 9 14.56 31.86 3.39
C ASN A 9 14.64 30.50 4.09
N TYR A 10 15.56 29.64 3.66
CA TYR A 10 15.86 28.35 4.29
C TYR A 10 16.41 28.51 5.72
N VAL A 11 17.32 29.46 5.94
CA VAL A 11 17.89 29.74 7.28
C VAL A 11 16.84 30.36 8.21
N ASN A 12 15.98 31.25 7.70
CA ASN A 12 14.86 31.80 8.47
C ASN A 12 13.83 30.73 8.83
N TYR A 13 13.57 29.77 7.94
CA TYR A 13 12.75 28.59 8.23
C TYR A 13 13.36 27.74 9.35
N LEU A 14 14.66 27.40 9.26
CA LEU A 14 15.35 26.61 10.30
C LEU A 14 15.43 27.32 11.66
N ASN A 15 15.55 28.65 11.68
CA ASN A 15 15.57 29.42 12.92
C ASN A 15 14.18 29.50 13.57
N SER A 16 13.11 29.63 12.76
CA SER A 16 11.71 29.51 13.21
C SER A 16 11.41 28.11 13.80
N ASP A 17 12.06 27.06 13.29
CA ASP A 17 11.94 25.68 13.76
C ASP A 17 12.61 25.46 15.14
N LYS A 18 13.74 26.11 15.42
CA LYS A 18 14.44 26.00 16.71
C LYS A 18 13.64 26.59 17.88
N ASP A 19 12.98 27.73 17.66
CA ASP A 19 12.16 28.40 18.67
C ASP A 19 10.81 27.69 18.92
N LYS A 20 10.39 26.81 17.99
CA LYS A 20 9.18 25.99 18.09
C LYS A 20 9.46 24.57 18.57
N ALA A 21 10.64 24.03 18.30
CA ALA A 21 11.11 22.75 18.84
C ALA A 21 11.21 22.78 20.38
N THR A 22 11.55 23.93 20.96
CA THR A 22 11.51 24.17 22.41
C THR A 22 10.09 24.26 22.99
N MET A 23 9.06 24.52 22.17
CA MET A 23 7.67 24.37 22.59
C MET A 23 7.28 22.89 22.65
N LEU A 24 7.66 22.07 21.65
CA LEU A 24 7.34 20.63 21.56
C LEU A 24 7.97 19.75 22.66
N THR A 25 8.98 20.24 23.37
CA THR A 25 9.62 19.53 24.49
C THR A 25 8.82 19.61 25.80
N ASN A 26 7.88 20.56 25.90
CA ASN A 26 6.91 20.57 26.98
C ASN A 26 5.78 19.59 26.65
N LYS A 27 5.19 18.95 27.67
CA LYS A 27 4.13 17.95 27.50
C LYS A 27 2.84 18.64 27.01
N LEU A 28 2.74 18.98 25.72
CA LEU A 28 1.56 19.62 25.13
C LEU A 28 0.36 18.66 25.15
N ASN A 29 -0.82 19.22 25.40
CA ASN A 29 -2.07 18.48 25.24
C ASN A 29 -2.38 18.28 23.75
N HIS A 30 -3.21 17.29 23.40
CA HIS A 30 -3.54 16.93 22.01
C HIS A 30 -4.06 18.12 21.18
N LYS A 31 -4.88 18.99 21.77
CA LYS A 31 -5.40 20.20 21.10
C LYS A 31 -4.31 21.23 20.83
N ASP A 32 -3.35 21.36 21.74
CA ASP A 32 -2.25 22.31 21.58
C ASP A 32 -1.31 21.84 20.45
N LEU A 33 -1.14 20.52 20.29
CA LEU A 33 -0.40 19.94 19.16
C LEU A 33 -1.07 20.22 17.82
N GLU A 34 -2.40 20.10 17.73
CA GLU A 34 -3.15 20.40 16.49
C GLU A 34 -2.96 21.87 16.07
N HIS A 35 -3.06 22.80 17.02
CA HIS A 35 -2.81 24.22 16.76
C HIS A 35 -1.37 24.51 16.30
N VAL A 36 -0.38 23.87 16.92
CA VAL A 36 1.03 24.01 16.52
C VAL A 36 1.25 23.49 15.10
N LEU A 37 0.69 22.31 14.76
CA LEU A 37 0.79 21.73 13.42
C LEU A 37 0.11 22.61 12.37
N GLN A 38 -1.06 23.17 12.69
CA GLN A 38 -1.77 24.09 11.81
C GLN A 38 -0.98 25.38 11.57
N ALA A 39 -0.45 26.01 12.62
CA ALA A 39 0.37 27.22 12.50
C ALA A 39 1.65 26.96 11.69
N HIS A 40 2.27 25.79 11.87
CA HIS A 40 3.43 25.38 11.09
C HIS A 40 3.05 25.20 9.60
N HIS A 41 1.94 24.51 9.32
CA HIS A 41 1.43 24.32 7.97
C HIS A 41 1.17 25.66 7.26
N GLU A 42 0.53 26.61 7.94
CA GLU A 42 0.27 27.95 7.41
C GLU A 42 1.56 28.72 7.12
N SER A 43 2.54 28.65 8.03
CA SER A 43 3.84 29.30 7.84
C SER A 43 4.66 28.69 6.68
N PHE A 44 4.49 27.40 6.41
CA PHE A 44 5.18 26.69 5.32
C PHE A 44 4.51 26.87 3.95
N LYS A 45 3.23 27.24 3.93
CA LYS A 45 2.41 27.35 2.72
C LYS A 45 3.06 28.19 1.60
N PRO A 46 3.62 29.40 1.85
CA PRO A 46 4.21 30.23 0.79
C PRO A 46 5.41 29.56 0.13
N TYR A 47 6.31 28.97 0.93
CA TYR A 47 7.49 28.27 0.43
C TYR A 47 7.12 27.03 -0.40
N ARG A 48 6.13 26.26 0.06
CA ARG A 48 5.58 25.12 -0.68
C ARG A 48 5.06 25.55 -2.04
N ASP A 49 4.22 26.57 -2.06
CA ASP A 49 3.53 27.04 -3.27
C ASP A 49 4.54 27.57 -4.30
N GLU A 50 5.53 28.35 -3.88
CA GLU A 50 6.63 28.83 -4.73
C GLU A 50 7.46 27.67 -5.29
N THR A 51 7.80 26.68 -4.45
CA THR A 51 8.59 25.52 -4.87
C THR A 51 7.84 24.68 -5.91
N ILE A 52 6.54 24.45 -5.71
CA ILE A 52 5.70 23.70 -6.67
C ILE A 52 5.64 24.44 -8.01
N GLN A 53 5.42 25.76 -7.99
CA GLN A 53 5.39 26.56 -9.21
C GLN A 53 6.73 26.51 -9.95
N PHE A 54 7.84 26.71 -9.24
CA PHE A 54 9.19 26.66 -9.81
C PHE A 54 9.46 25.35 -10.57
N TRP A 55 9.14 24.20 -9.95
CA TRP A 55 9.36 22.90 -10.59
C TRP A 55 8.39 22.61 -11.72
N ASN A 56 7.15 23.08 -11.63
CA ASN A 56 6.20 22.98 -12.72
C ASN A 56 6.68 23.75 -13.96
N GLU A 57 7.07 25.02 -13.79
CA GLU A 57 7.60 25.85 -14.88
C GLU A 57 8.84 25.23 -15.50
N ARG A 58 9.77 24.74 -14.67
CA ARG A 58 10.99 24.09 -15.15
C ARG A 58 10.69 22.82 -15.95
N THR A 59 9.75 22.00 -15.49
CA THR A 59 9.34 20.78 -16.19
C THR A 59 8.67 21.09 -17.53
N LYS A 60 7.82 22.13 -17.58
CA LYS A 60 7.20 22.61 -18.82
C LYS A 60 8.24 23.00 -19.87
N LEU A 61 9.29 23.71 -19.46
CA LEU A 61 10.38 24.14 -20.36
C LEU A 61 11.20 22.98 -20.91
N VAL A 62 11.48 21.97 -20.08
CA VAL A 62 12.27 20.78 -20.47
C VAL A 62 11.47 19.84 -21.38
N SER A 63 10.13 19.77 -21.23
CA SER A 63 9.29 18.87 -22.01
C SER A 63 9.20 19.22 -23.49
N GLY A 64 9.66 20.41 -23.95
CA GLY A 64 9.69 20.81 -25.36
C GLY A 64 8.33 20.88 -26.08
N LYS A 65 7.23 20.50 -25.40
CA LYS A 65 5.85 20.43 -25.90
C LYS A 65 5.06 21.72 -25.64
N ALA A 66 5.74 22.85 -25.50
CA ALA A 66 5.05 24.14 -25.56
C ALA A 66 4.58 24.36 -27.01
N ALA A 67 3.26 24.31 -27.21
CA ALA A 67 2.53 24.81 -28.40
C ALA A 67 2.35 23.91 -29.64
N LYS A 68 1.95 22.62 -29.51
CA LYS A 68 1.44 21.85 -30.68
C LYS A 68 0.19 20.99 -30.47
N SER A 69 -0.54 21.13 -29.36
CA SER A 69 -1.86 20.49 -29.25
C SER A 69 -2.88 21.50 -28.76
N ASP A 70 -4.07 21.47 -29.35
CA ASP A 70 -5.23 22.35 -29.10
C ASP A 70 -5.82 22.23 -27.66
N PHE A 71 -5.01 21.82 -26.68
CA PHE A 71 -5.36 21.57 -25.27
C PHE A 71 -4.85 22.66 -24.31
N SER A 72 -4.55 23.87 -24.80
CA SER A 72 -4.14 25.00 -23.95
C SER A 72 -5.21 25.41 -22.91
N ALA A 73 -6.47 25.01 -23.11
CA ALA A 73 -7.55 25.20 -22.14
C ALA A 73 -7.37 24.42 -20.81
N PHE A 74 -6.50 23.40 -20.79
CA PHE A 74 -6.16 22.63 -19.58
C PHE A 74 -4.91 23.12 -18.86
N ASP A 75 -4.25 24.19 -19.34
CA ASP A 75 -3.01 24.69 -18.75
C ASP A 75 -3.25 25.60 -17.53
N GLN A 76 -4.10 25.14 -16.60
CA GLN A 76 -4.28 25.80 -15.31
C GLN A 76 -2.99 25.70 -14.47
N PRO A 77 -2.64 26.73 -13.68
CA PRO A 77 -1.51 26.63 -12.78
C PRO A 77 -1.71 25.46 -11.81
N THR A 78 -0.64 24.69 -11.56
CA THR A 78 -0.69 23.45 -10.77
C THR A 78 -1.32 23.64 -9.39
N LEU A 79 -1.14 24.82 -8.79
CA LEU A 79 -1.77 25.14 -7.50
C LEU A 79 -3.30 25.20 -7.60
N LEU A 80 -3.86 25.80 -8.66
CA LEU A 80 -5.32 25.80 -8.84
C LEU A 80 -5.86 24.40 -9.12
N GLN A 81 -5.10 23.56 -9.83
CA GLN A 81 -5.48 22.16 -10.03
C GLN A 81 -5.49 21.41 -8.70
N ILE A 82 -4.49 21.63 -7.85
CA ILE A 82 -4.44 21.05 -6.50
C ILE A 82 -5.65 21.54 -5.69
N ASP A 83 -5.93 22.85 -5.68
CA ASP A 83 -7.05 23.41 -4.93
C ASP A 83 -8.41 22.85 -5.40
N GLN A 84 -8.60 22.70 -6.72
CA GLN A 84 -9.80 22.10 -7.30
C GLN A 84 -9.97 20.63 -6.91
N ILE A 85 -8.89 19.85 -6.92
CA ILE A 85 -8.90 18.45 -6.48
C ILE A 85 -9.19 18.37 -4.97
N MET A 86 -8.59 19.27 -4.19
CA MET A 86 -8.73 19.32 -2.74
C MET A 86 -10.08 19.88 -2.29
N ALA A 87 -10.85 20.52 -3.17
CA ALA A 87 -12.18 21.03 -2.88
C ALA A 87 -13.16 19.94 -2.42
N ASP A 88 -12.99 18.70 -2.88
CA ASP A 88 -13.74 17.53 -2.44
C ASP A 88 -12.80 16.45 -1.87
N LYS A 89 -12.14 16.80 -0.76
CA LYS A 89 -11.24 15.90 -0.04
C LYS A 89 -11.93 14.62 0.44
N THR A 90 -13.20 14.72 0.82
CA THR A 90 -14.03 13.59 1.29
C THR A 90 -14.11 12.49 0.24
N LYS A 91 -14.50 12.84 -0.98
CA LYS A 91 -14.60 11.90 -2.08
C LYS A 91 -13.25 11.32 -2.50
N LEU A 92 -12.18 12.10 -2.36
CA LEU A 92 -10.83 11.62 -2.64
C LEU A 92 -10.42 10.52 -1.66
N ILE A 93 -10.69 10.72 -0.36
CA ILE A 93 -10.42 9.71 0.68
C ILE A 93 -11.23 8.44 0.40
N GLU A 94 -12.54 8.57 0.16
CA GLU A 94 -13.42 7.42 -0.12
C GLU A 94 -12.92 6.58 -1.30
N ARG A 95 -12.44 7.21 -2.38
CA ARG A 95 -11.89 6.51 -3.55
C ARG A 95 -10.64 5.70 -3.25
N THR A 96 -9.82 6.16 -2.30
CA THR A 96 -8.60 5.47 -1.87
C THR A 96 -8.89 4.37 -0.85
N GLN A 97 -10.06 4.35 -0.24
CA GLN A 97 -10.47 3.35 0.75
C GLN A 97 -11.23 2.17 0.14
N ILE A 98 -11.35 2.11 -1.20
CA ILE A 98 -12.02 1.02 -1.91
C ILE A 98 -11.10 -0.18 -2.02
N LYS A 99 -11.59 -1.35 -1.61
CA LYS A 99 -10.87 -2.61 -1.73
C LYS A 99 -11.08 -3.25 -3.09
N ARG A 100 -10.26 -2.90 -4.08
CA ARG A 100 -10.37 -3.42 -5.45
C ARG A 100 -9.94 -4.89 -5.61
N SER A 101 -9.11 -5.41 -4.70
CA SER A 101 -8.56 -6.77 -4.78
C SER A 101 -9.04 -7.70 -3.66
N LYS A 102 -9.26 -8.98 -4.00
CA LYS A 102 -9.74 -10.01 -3.07
C LYS A 102 -8.59 -10.56 -2.22
N TYR A 103 -8.28 -9.91 -1.11
CA TYR A 103 -7.34 -10.39 -0.10
C TYR A 103 -7.95 -10.36 1.32
N CYS A 104 -7.41 -11.18 2.21
CA CYS A 104 -7.81 -11.23 3.61
C CYS A 104 -6.84 -10.40 4.44
N ILE A 105 -7.36 -9.51 5.27
CA ILE A 105 -6.55 -8.77 6.24
C ILE A 105 -6.25 -9.70 7.41
N VAL A 106 -4.97 -9.82 7.77
CA VAL A 106 -4.54 -10.68 8.88
C VAL A 106 -5.20 -10.18 10.18
N GLY A 107 -5.90 -11.06 10.88
CA GLY A 107 -6.61 -10.71 12.12
C GLY A 107 -8.05 -10.23 11.93
N ASN A 108 -8.51 -10.00 10.70
CA ASN A 108 -9.91 -9.65 10.41
C ASN A 108 -10.49 -10.56 9.31
N PRO A 109 -11.10 -11.71 9.68
CA PRO A 109 -11.68 -12.65 8.71
C PRO A 109 -12.93 -12.09 8.01
N GLU A 110 -13.58 -11.06 8.55
CA GLU A 110 -14.76 -10.41 7.97
C GLU A 110 -14.39 -9.41 6.86
N SER A 111 -13.11 -8.99 6.80
CA SER A 111 -12.58 -8.06 5.79
C SER A 111 -12.79 -8.51 4.33
N ILE A 112 -13.18 -9.75 4.09
CA ILE A 112 -13.48 -10.29 2.75
C ILE A 112 -14.83 -9.79 2.23
N ASN A 113 -15.76 -9.41 3.11
CA ASN A 113 -17.13 -9.03 2.75
C ASN A 113 -17.35 -7.51 2.68
N THR A 114 -16.34 -6.70 3.00
CA THR A 114 -16.42 -5.24 3.00
C THR A 114 -15.66 -4.66 1.82
N ASP A 115 -16.37 -3.89 0.99
CA ASP A 115 -15.80 -3.22 -0.20
C ASP A 115 -15.06 -1.92 0.14
N VAL A 116 -15.29 -1.35 1.32
CA VAL A 116 -14.66 -0.11 1.80
C VAL A 116 -13.99 -0.36 3.15
N ASP A 117 -12.76 0.13 3.29
CA ASP A 117 -11.96 0.02 4.51
C ASP A 117 -11.17 1.31 4.74
N GLN A 118 -11.38 1.95 5.89
CA GLN A 118 -10.77 3.23 6.21
C GLN A 118 -9.27 3.16 6.47
N GLU A 119 -8.76 1.97 6.82
CA GLU A 119 -7.34 1.74 7.09
C GLU A 119 -6.53 1.45 5.83
N ILE A 120 -7.20 1.24 4.69
CA ILE A 120 -6.57 0.96 3.40
C ILE A 120 -6.35 2.27 2.63
N PHE A 121 -5.22 2.33 1.92
CA PHE A 121 -4.94 3.32 0.90
C PHE A 121 -4.62 2.64 -0.43
N ASP A 122 -5.55 2.74 -1.38
CA ASP A 122 -5.48 2.19 -2.72
C ASP A 122 -5.20 3.30 -3.74
N ASP A 123 -3.99 3.28 -4.30
CA ASP A 123 -3.48 4.22 -5.29
C ASP A 123 -3.60 3.71 -6.73
N ASP A 124 -4.35 2.63 -6.99
CA ASP A 124 -4.50 2.00 -8.31
C ASP A 124 -4.92 3.00 -9.40
N ASP A 125 -5.87 3.91 -9.10
CA ASP A 125 -6.32 4.90 -10.07
C ASP A 125 -5.18 5.86 -10.47
N PHE A 126 -4.34 6.24 -9.50
CA PHE A 126 -3.18 7.10 -9.73
C PHE A 126 -2.09 6.35 -10.49
N TYR A 127 -1.81 5.11 -10.12
CA TYR A 127 -0.91 4.23 -10.85
C TYR A 127 -1.34 4.05 -12.31
N HIS A 128 -2.63 3.84 -12.55
CA HIS A 128 -3.17 3.70 -13.91
C HIS A 128 -3.04 4.97 -14.74
N LYS A 129 -3.20 6.16 -14.12
CA LYS A 129 -2.91 7.43 -14.78
C LYS A 129 -1.43 7.53 -15.16
N LEU A 130 -0.51 7.27 -14.22
CA LEU A 130 0.93 7.30 -14.49
C LEU A 130 1.35 6.29 -15.57
N LEU A 131 0.76 5.10 -15.55
CA LEU A 131 1.02 4.06 -16.55
C LEU A 131 0.52 4.49 -17.92
N ARG A 132 -0.66 5.11 -18.00
CA ARG A 132 -1.20 5.66 -19.25
C ARG A 132 -0.27 6.76 -19.78
N ASP A 133 0.07 7.75 -18.96
CA ASP A 133 0.95 8.86 -19.34
C ASP A 133 2.34 8.34 -19.78
N TYR A 134 2.87 7.32 -19.10
CA TYR A 134 4.13 6.67 -19.48
C TYR A 134 4.04 5.95 -20.83
N ILE A 135 2.96 5.20 -21.07
CA ILE A 135 2.73 4.53 -22.35
C ILE A 135 2.60 5.57 -23.45
N GLU A 136 1.74 6.58 -23.27
CA GLU A 136 1.50 7.65 -24.25
C GLU A 136 2.80 8.37 -24.61
N ASN A 137 3.64 8.71 -23.62
CA ASN A 137 4.94 9.33 -23.86
C ASN A 137 5.91 8.42 -24.62
N LYS A 138 5.91 7.11 -24.34
CA LYS A 138 6.78 6.14 -25.03
C LYS A 138 6.30 5.81 -26.44
N THR A 139 4.99 5.92 -26.68
CA THR A 139 4.37 5.67 -27.98
C THR A 139 4.30 6.92 -28.85
N ALA A 140 4.49 8.12 -28.28
CA ALA A 140 4.43 9.40 -29.01
C ALA A 140 5.46 9.51 -30.15
N ASP A 141 6.60 8.83 -30.04
CA ASP A 141 7.64 8.81 -31.08
C ASP A 141 7.41 7.71 -32.15
N ILE A 142 6.40 6.84 -31.97
CA ILE A 142 6.09 5.74 -32.88
C ILE A 142 4.99 6.21 -33.84
N ILE A 143 5.43 6.75 -34.98
CA ILE A 143 4.55 7.30 -36.04
C ILE A 143 3.77 6.18 -36.77
N ASP A 144 4.23 4.94 -36.71
CA ASP A 144 3.63 3.80 -37.43
C ASP A 144 2.66 2.98 -36.55
N SER A 145 1.37 3.07 -36.86
CA SER A 145 0.26 2.33 -36.22
C SER A 145 0.51 0.81 -36.17
N SER A 146 1.31 0.27 -37.11
CA SER A 146 1.59 -1.17 -37.20
C SER A 146 2.54 -1.69 -36.10
N GLN A 147 3.43 -0.84 -35.57
CA GLN A 147 4.36 -1.22 -34.51
C GLN A 147 3.71 -1.19 -33.13
N LEU A 148 2.78 -0.26 -32.92
CA LEU A 148 2.01 -0.13 -31.69
C LEU A 148 1.13 -1.37 -31.47
N GLU A 149 0.45 -1.84 -32.53
CA GLU A 149 -0.39 -3.03 -32.48
C GLU A 149 0.42 -4.29 -32.14
N LYS A 150 1.62 -4.44 -32.71
CA LYS A 150 2.55 -5.55 -32.40
C LYS A 150 3.04 -5.52 -30.94
N GLN A 151 3.37 -4.35 -30.40
CA GLN A 151 3.76 -4.21 -28.99
C GLN A 151 2.59 -4.50 -28.04
N TRP A 152 1.37 -4.07 -28.39
CA TRP A 152 0.17 -4.30 -27.59
C TRP A 152 -0.17 -5.81 -27.53
N LEU A 153 -0.08 -6.49 -28.67
CA LEU A 153 -0.18 -7.96 -28.77
C LEU A 153 0.89 -8.69 -27.93
N GLN A 154 2.12 -8.18 -27.89
CA GLN A 154 3.18 -8.73 -27.03
C GLN A 154 2.87 -8.53 -25.55
N LEU A 155 2.39 -7.34 -25.14
CA LEU A 155 1.97 -7.08 -23.76
C LEU A 155 0.82 -7.99 -23.33
N GLN A 156 -0.14 -8.25 -24.21
CA GLN A 156 -1.27 -9.13 -23.90
C GLN A 156 -0.84 -10.59 -23.74
N LYS A 157 0.15 -11.06 -24.54
CA LYS A 157 0.79 -12.37 -24.35
C LYS A 157 1.62 -12.48 -23.06
N LEU A 158 2.10 -11.36 -22.51
CA LEU A 158 2.78 -11.35 -21.22
C LEU A 158 1.78 -11.42 -20.05
N ARG A 159 0.60 -10.78 -20.19
CA ARG A 159 -0.48 -10.82 -19.20
C ARG A 159 -1.13 -12.20 -19.05
N SER A 160 -1.16 -13.01 -20.11
CA SER A 160 -1.69 -14.39 -20.04
C SER A 160 -0.81 -15.34 -19.20
N LYS A 161 0.41 -14.92 -18.80
CA LYS A 161 1.25 -15.62 -17.82
C LYS A 161 0.92 -15.26 -16.37
N MET A 162 -0.27 -14.70 -16.09
CA MET A 162 -0.78 -14.55 -14.73
C MET A 162 -0.75 -15.92 -14.04
N LYS A 163 0.11 -16.07 -13.03
CA LYS A 163 0.37 -17.34 -12.36
C LYS A 163 -0.95 -17.89 -11.82
N ARG A 164 -1.33 -19.09 -12.29
CA ARG A 164 -2.41 -19.87 -11.68
C ARG A 164 -2.18 -19.93 -10.17
N LYS A 165 -3.24 -19.76 -9.39
CA LYS A 165 -3.20 -19.93 -7.94
C LYS A 165 -2.87 -21.39 -7.62
N VAL A 166 -1.59 -21.67 -7.45
CA VAL A 166 -1.08 -23.00 -7.09
C VAL A 166 -0.97 -23.07 -5.58
N ASP A 167 -1.55 -24.11 -4.98
CA ASP A 167 -1.43 -24.40 -3.56
C ASP A 167 0.02 -24.79 -3.23
N THR A 168 0.81 -23.82 -2.77
CA THR A 168 2.22 -23.99 -2.39
C THR A 168 2.40 -24.80 -1.10
N ARG A 169 1.33 -25.08 -0.35
CA ARG A 169 1.37 -25.93 0.85
C ARG A 169 1.30 -27.41 0.49
N SER A 170 0.85 -27.73 -0.72
CA SER A 170 0.84 -29.10 -1.26
C SER A 170 2.22 -29.60 -1.67
N THR A 171 3.17 -28.68 -1.94
CA THR A 171 4.54 -29.05 -2.32
C THR A 171 5.40 -29.32 -1.09
N LYS A 172 6.36 -30.24 -1.22
CA LYS A 172 7.38 -30.54 -0.20
C LYS A 172 6.83 -30.99 1.17
N GLY A 173 5.70 -31.71 1.18
CA GLY A 173 5.22 -32.43 2.37
C GLY A 173 4.66 -31.55 3.50
N ARG A 174 4.39 -30.26 3.25
CA ARG A 174 3.82 -29.33 4.26
C ARG A 174 2.32 -29.56 4.53
N LYS A 175 1.67 -30.39 3.73
CA LYS A 175 0.29 -30.83 3.90
C LYS A 175 0.27 -32.33 4.11
N LEU A 176 -0.33 -32.77 5.22
CA LEU A 176 -0.54 -34.19 5.50
C LEU A 176 -1.42 -34.79 4.41
N ARG A 177 -0.95 -35.89 3.81
CA ARG A 177 -1.71 -36.70 2.85
C ARG A 177 -1.86 -38.08 3.43
N TYR A 178 -3.09 -38.51 3.62
CA TYR A 178 -3.44 -39.85 4.10
C TYR A 178 -3.37 -40.84 2.93
N THR A 179 -2.16 -41.06 2.42
CA THR A 179 -1.87 -42.05 1.39
C THR A 179 -1.07 -43.20 2.00
N VAL A 180 -1.53 -44.43 1.80
CA VAL A 180 -0.83 -45.61 2.32
C VAL A 180 0.49 -45.80 1.57
N HIS A 181 1.61 -45.83 2.29
CA HIS A 181 2.92 -46.13 1.72
C HIS A 181 3.19 -47.64 1.80
N THR A 182 3.16 -48.33 0.66
CA THR A 182 3.31 -49.80 0.59
C THR A 182 4.60 -50.31 1.25
N LYS A 183 5.72 -49.60 1.09
CA LYS A 183 7.02 -49.96 1.69
C LYS A 183 7.07 -49.83 3.21
N LEU A 184 6.15 -49.08 3.82
CA LEU A 184 6.08 -48.86 5.27
C LEU A 184 4.99 -49.73 5.92
N MET A 185 4.25 -50.52 5.14
CA MET A 185 3.28 -51.46 5.69
C MET A 185 4.02 -52.61 6.40
N ASN A 186 3.47 -53.05 7.54
CA ASN A 186 4.00 -54.16 8.35
C ASN A 186 5.47 -53.99 8.76
N PHE A 187 5.96 -52.74 8.88
CA PHE A 187 7.35 -52.48 9.25
C PHE A 187 7.70 -53.03 10.64
N MET A 188 6.75 -52.99 11.58
CA MET A 188 6.88 -53.56 12.92
C MET A 188 5.55 -54.16 13.38
N ALA A 189 5.62 -55.26 14.13
CA ALA A 189 4.47 -55.78 14.85
C ALA A 189 4.20 -54.91 16.11
N PRO A 190 2.93 -54.68 16.49
CA PRO A 190 2.61 -54.00 17.74
C PRO A 190 3.22 -54.76 18.92
N ASN A 191 4.00 -54.08 19.75
CA ASN A 191 4.54 -54.63 20.98
C ASN A 191 4.13 -53.72 22.13
N ASP A 192 3.26 -54.21 23.00
CA ASP A 192 2.89 -53.48 24.21
C ASP A 192 3.90 -53.79 25.31
N GLN A 193 4.76 -52.81 25.61
CA GLN A 193 5.72 -52.87 26.71
C GLN A 193 5.19 -52.18 27.97
N SER A 194 3.91 -51.81 27.99
CA SER A 194 3.33 -51.14 29.15
C SER A 194 3.29 -52.09 30.35
N SER A 195 3.86 -51.65 31.47
CA SER A 195 3.74 -52.34 32.76
C SER A 195 2.43 -52.04 33.47
N TRP A 196 1.63 -51.11 32.96
CA TRP A 196 0.39 -50.65 33.58
C TRP A 196 -0.81 -51.34 32.94
N SER A 197 -1.77 -51.76 33.77
CA SER A 197 -3.05 -52.25 33.27
C SER A 197 -3.86 -51.11 32.64
N ASP A 198 -4.74 -51.45 31.71
CA ASP A 198 -5.55 -50.46 31.01
C ASP A 198 -6.52 -49.72 31.95
N GLU A 199 -6.97 -50.39 33.03
CA GLU A 199 -7.79 -49.78 34.08
C GLU A 199 -7.01 -48.70 34.84
N ALA A 200 -5.74 -48.97 35.17
CA ALA A 200 -4.89 -48.00 35.86
C ALA A 200 -4.61 -46.78 34.97
N LYS A 201 -4.41 -46.98 33.66
CA LYS A 201 -4.26 -45.87 32.69
C LYS A 201 -5.54 -45.04 32.62
N GLN A 202 -6.69 -45.70 32.51
CA GLN A 202 -7.97 -45.03 32.42
C GLN A 202 -8.29 -44.22 33.68
N ASP A 203 -8.02 -44.77 34.86
CA ASP A 203 -8.20 -44.07 36.12
C ASP A 203 -7.28 -42.86 36.27
N LEU A 204 -6.03 -42.97 35.83
CA LEU A 204 -5.11 -41.83 35.77
C LEU A 204 -5.66 -40.74 34.84
N TYR A 205 -6.05 -41.09 33.61
CA TYR A 205 -6.54 -40.09 32.64
C TYR A 205 -7.84 -39.41 33.10
N ASN A 206 -8.73 -40.16 33.72
CA ASN A 206 -9.96 -39.63 34.30
C ASN A 206 -9.69 -38.70 35.50
N SER A 207 -8.53 -38.84 36.16
CA SER A 207 -8.13 -38.02 37.31
C SER A 207 -7.23 -36.83 36.93
N LEU A 208 -6.72 -36.77 35.69
CA LEU A 208 -5.61 -35.88 35.33
C LEU A 208 -5.97 -34.38 35.42
N PHE A 209 -7.26 -34.01 35.25
CA PHE A 209 -7.71 -32.61 35.30
C PHE A 209 -9.15 -32.41 35.80
N GLY A 210 -9.55 -33.04 36.91
CA GLY A 210 -10.84 -32.76 37.56
C GLY A 210 -11.42 -33.92 38.37
N LYS A 211 -12.39 -33.65 39.26
CA LYS A 211 -13.10 -34.68 40.05
C LYS A 211 -14.01 -35.52 39.15
N LYS A 212 -13.96 -36.85 39.31
CA LYS A 212 -14.98 -37.77 38.80
C LYS A 212 -16.33 -37.36 39.41
N ASN A 213 -17.26 -36.84 38.60
CA ASN A 213 -18.65 -36.67 39.04
C ASN A 213 -19.30 -38.06 39.11
N THR A 214 -19.18 -38.71 40.25
CA THR A 214 -19.97 -39.91 40.57
C THR A 214 -21.38 -39.46 40.96
N GLY A 215 -22.34 -39.60 40.05
CA GLY A 215 -23.77 -39.63 40.34
C GLY A 215 -24.22 -41.07 40.51
#